data_AF-A0A1V4HT93-F1
#
_entry.id   AF-A0A1V4HT93-F1
#
_cell.length_a   1.000
_cell.length_b   1.000
_cell.length_c   1.000
_cell.angle_alpha   90.00
_cell.angle_beta   90.00
_cell.angle_gamma   90.00
#
_symmetry.space_group_name_H-M   'P 1'
#
loop_
_entity.id
_entity.type
_entity.pdbx_description
1 polymer ?
#
loop_
_entity_poly.entity_id
_entity_poly.type
_entity_poly.pdbx_seq_one_letter_code
_entity_poly.pdbx_strand_id
1 'polypeptide(L)'
;MEKVKDFYTGYEGEPEIIFYFENFDGQKVQLKAWIGYFDSIMAAIQPTKNGWSGLSYYYHTDTGWFEETPWRIPDLGDALNNLQSVNKTELDQETLTVYQSIFELLHQVQLIDGEVWVEYY
;
A
#
# COMPACT_ATOMS: atom_id res chain seq x y z
N MET A 1 -9.41 -16.40 12.26
CA MET A 1 -8.49 -15.54 13.06
C MET A 1 -7.87 -14.57 12.09
N GLU A 2 -7.76 -13.28 12.41
CA GLU A 2 -7.14 -12.30 11.51
C GLU A 2 -5.62 -12.53 11.40
N LYS A 3 -5.01 -12.20 10.25
CA LYS A 3 -3.55 -12.22 10.09
C LYS A 3 -3.07 -10.79 9.87
N VAL A 4 -2.29 -10.26 10.81
CA VAL A 4 -1.84 -8.87 10.79
C VAL A 4 -0.31 -8.82 10.72
N LYS A 5 0.23 -8.07 9.74
CA LYS A 5 1.60 -7.54 9.78
C LYS A 5 1.52 -6.11 10.31
N ASP A 6 2.18 -5.82 11.43
CA ASP A 6 2.09 -4.53 12.12
C ASP A 6 3.43 -3.78 12.04
N PHE A 7 3.41 -2.67 11.32
CA PHE A 7 4.50 -1.68 11.21
C PHE A 7 4.06 -0.31 11.75
N TYR A 8 2.99 -0.25 12.54
CA TYR A 8 2.46 0.98 13.13
C TYR A 8 2.75 1.08 14.63
N THR A 9 2.85 -0.04 15.36
CA THR A 9 3.27 -0.04 16.77
C THR A 9 4.54 0.80 16.97
N GLY A 10 4.49 1.78 17.88
CA GLY A 10 5.55 2.77 18.11
C GLY A 10 5.34 4.15 17.46
N TYR A 11 4.29 4.30 16.66
CA TYR A 11 3.89 5.56 15.99
C TYR A 11 2.49 6.02 16.41
N GLU A 12 2.05 5.68 17.63
CA GLU A 12 0.69 5.94 18.08
C GLU A 12 0.35 7.44 18.09
N GLY A 13 -0.71 7.80 17.37
CA GLY A 13 -1.19 9.18 17.24
C GLY A 13 -0.74 9.87 15.95
N GLU A 14 0.15 9.23 15.18
CA GLU A 14 0.46 9.60 13.80
C GLU A 14 -0.51 8.89 12.83
N PRO A 15 -0.66 9.38 11.59
CA PRO A 15 -1.57 8.74 10.65
C PRO A 15 -1.18 7.29 10.30
N GLU A 16 -2.18 6.43 10.18
CA GLU A 16 -2.06 5.00 9.89
C GLU A 16 -2.65 4.70 8.49
N ILE A 17 -1.92 3.93 7.68
CA ILE A 17 -2.45 3.34 6.45
C ILE A 17 -2.51 1.82 6.58
N ILE A 18 -3.64 1.24 6.19
CA ILE A 18 -3.90 -0.19 6.30
C ILE A 18 -4.24 -0.75 4.92
N PHE A 19 -3.49 -1.76 4.47
CA PHE A 19 -3.83 -2.56 3.30
C PHE A 19 -4.42 -3.89 3.75
N TYR A 20 -5.56 -4.30 3.18
CA TYR A 20 -6.14 -5.59 3.53
C TYR A 20 -6.93 -6.25 2.41
N PHE A 21 -7.15 -7.56 2.57
CA PHE A 21 -8.09 -8.36 1.80
C PHE A 21 -8.72 -9.43 2.68
N GLU A 22 -9.81 -10.02 2.23
CA GLU A 22 -10.39 -11.23 2.83
C GLU A 22 -9.99 -12.44 1.97
N ASN A 23 -9.43 -13.47 2.59
CA ASN A 23 -9.10 -14.71 1.89
C ASN A 23 -10.35 -15.60 1.69
N PHE A 24 -10.20 -16.72 0.97
CA PHE A 24 -11.30 -17.65 0.70
C PHE A 24 -11.97 -18.25 1.94
N ASP A 25 -11.28 -18.27 3.09
CA ASP A 25 -11.81 -18.76 4.37
C ASP A 25 -12.54 -17.65 5.16
N GLY A 26 -12.71 -16.46 4.57
CA GLY A 26 -13.30 -15.29 5.23
C GLY A 26 -12.40 -14.66 6.30
N GLN A 27 -11.10 -14.98 6.29
CA GLN A 27 -10.13 -14.38 7.20
C GLN A 27 -9.58 -13.07 6.60
N LYS A 28 -9.70 -11.98 7.37
CA LYS A 28 -9.07 -10.70 7.06
C LYS A 28 -7.55 -10.82 7.23
N VAL A 29 -6.82 -10.50 6.16
CA VAL A 29 -5.36 -10.39 6.14
C VAL A 29 -5.00 -8.92 5.97
N GLN A 30 -4.24 -8.37 6.91
CA GLN A 30 -3.97 -6.93 6.99
C GLN A 30 -2.48 -6.63 7.13
N LEU A 31 -2.09 -5.49 6.57
CA LEU A 31 -0.82 -4.82 6.82
C LEU A 31 -1.12 -3.42 7.32
N LYS A 32 -0.67 -3.10 8.52
CA LYS A 32 -0.77 -1.78 9.14
C LYS A 32 0.59 -1.10 9.08
N ALA A 33 0.63 0.17 8.68
CA ALA A 33 1.87 0.93 8.62
C ALA A 33 1.65 2.38 9.06
N TRP A 34 2.65 2.94 9.74
CA TRP A 34 2.77 4.38 9.88
C TRP A 34 2.87 5.04 8.50
N ILE A 35 2.15 6.15 8.29
CA ILE A 35 2.09 6.83 6.99
C ILE A 35 3.47 7.27 6.49
N GLY A 36 4.40 7.62 7.37
CA GLY A 36 5.74 8.09 6.97
C GLY A 36 6.56 7.06 6.19
N TYR A 37 6.34 5.76 6.45
CA TYR A 37 6.91 4.71 5.61
C TYR A 37 6.32 4.72 4.21
N PHE A 38 4.99 4.85 4.11
CA PHE A 38 4.30 4.88 2.82
C PHE A 38 4.64 6.14 2.02
N ASP A 39 4.73 7.31 2.68
CA ASP A 39 5.20 8.57 2.10
C ASP A 39 6.60 8.42 1.49
N SER A 40 7.51 7.78 2.22
CA SER A 40 8.88 7.54 1.73
C SER A 40 8.89 6.61 0.50
N ILE A 41 8.01 5.61 0.46
CA ILE A 41 7.85 4.73 -0.71
C ILE A 41 7.30 5.49 -1.90
N MET A 42 6.26 6.33 -1.71
CA MET A 42 5.66 7.13 -2.79
C MET A 42 6.64 8.18 -3.31
N ALA A 43 7.40 8.84 -2.44
CA ALA A 43 8.41 9.83 -2.83
C ALA A 43 9.56 9.23 -3.66
N ALA A 44 9.86 7.93 -3.47
CA ALA A 44 10.86 7.19 -4.24
C ALA A 44 10.36 6.71 -5.62
N ILE A 45 9.14 7.08 -6.03
CA ILE A 45 8.58 6.82 -7.36
C ILE A 45 8.66 8.09 -8.18
N GLN A 46 9.09 7.97 -9.45
CA GLN A 46 9.11 9.07 -10.40
C GLN A 46 7.93 8.98 -11.37
N PRO A 47 7.36 10.12 -11.81
CA PRO A 47 6.27 10.09 -12.78
C PRO A 47 6.79 9.60 -14.14
N THR A 48 5.92 8.94 -14.89
CA THR A 48 6.23 8.59 -16.28
C THR A 48 6.03 9.80 -17.19
N LYS A 49 6.36 9.66 -18.49
CA LYS A 49 6.03 10.68 -19.51
C LYS A 49 4.53 11.01 -19.59
N ASN A 50 3.66 10.12 -19.10
CA ASN A 50 2.21 10.30 -19.08
C ASN A 50 1.70 10.79 -17.71
N GLY A 51 2.60 11.11 -16.78
CA GLY A 51 2.28 11.48 -15.40
C GLY A 51 2.35 10.30 -14.42
N TRP A 52 1.73 10.49 -13.26
CA TRP A 52 1.59 9.49 -12.20
C TRP A 52 0.62 8.37 -12.59
N SER A 53 0.86 7.16 -12.10
CA SER A 53 -0.03 6.00 -12.27
C SER A 53 -0.05 5.14 -11.00
N GLY A 54 -0.89 4.10 -10.97
CA GLY A 54 -1.02 3.20 -9.83
C GLY A 54 -1.31 3.93 -8.53
N LEU A 55 -0.67 3.51 -7.44
CA LEU A 55 -0.85 4.13 -6.12
C LEU A 55 -0.32 5.56 -6.08
N SER A 56 0.80 5.85 -6.75
CA SER A 56 1.40 7.18 -6.78
C SER A 56 0.48 8.25 -7.38
N TYR A 57 -0.42 7.87 -8.31
CA TYR A 57 -1.43 8.79 -8.82
C TYR A 57 -2.35 9.28 -7.71
N TYR A 58 -3.00 8.34 -7.01
CA TYR A 58 -3.95 8.67 -5.94
C TYR A 58 -3.26 9.42 -4.80
N TYR A 59 -2.02 9.04 -4.50
CA TYR A 59 -1.18 9.72 -3.52
C TYR A 59 -0.93 11.19 -3.87
N HIS A 60 -0.44 11.48 -5.08
CA HIS A 60 -0.06 12.84 -5.48
C HIS A 60 -1.23 13.74 -5.87
N THR A 61 -2.43 13.20 -6.03
CA THR A 61 -3.64 13.98 -6.30
C THR A 61 -4.60 14.06 -5.11
N ASP A 62 -4.23 13.54 -3.94
CA ASP A 62 -5.08 13.49 -2.74
C ASP A 62 -6.47 12.88 -3.01
N THR A 63 -6.51 11.80 -3.79
CA THR A 63 -7.76 11.09 -4.16
C THR A 63 -7.76 9.66 -3.63
N GLY A 64 -8.90 8.97 -3.74
CA GLY A 64 -8.98 7.56 -3.35
C GLY A 64 -9.09 7.41 -1.83
N TRP A 65 -8.10 6.78 -1.18
CA TRP A 65 -8.13 6.54 0.28
C TRP A 65 -8.14 7.82 1.12
N PHE A 66 -7.76 8.97 0.54
CA PHE A 66 -7.88 10.28 1.19
C PHE A 66 -9.31 10.84 1.18
N GLU A 67 -10.14 10.43 0.21
CA GLU A 67 -11.52 10.91 0.04
C GLU A 67 -12.54 9.95 0.67
N GLU A 68 -12.27 8.65 0.61
CA GLU A 68 -13.13 7.58 1.10
C GLU A 68 -12.30 6.50 1.79
N THR A 69 -12.74 6.03 2.95
CA THR A 69 -12.15 4.88 3.63
C THR A 69 -13.29 3.95 4.11
N PRO A 70 -13.25 2.64 3.81
CA PRO A 70 -12.23 1.93 3.04
C PRO A 70 -12.34 2.21 1.53
N TRP A 71 -11.20 2.31 0.86
CA TRP A 71 -11.11 2.49 -0.59
C TRP A 71 -10.55 1.25 -1.29
N ARG A 72 -11.21 0.80 -2.35
CA ARG A 72 -10.77 -0.37 -3.13
C ARG A 72 -9.72 0.04 -4.15
N ILE A 73 -8.60 -0.68 -4.22
CA ILE A 73 -7.60 -0.50 -5.31
C ILE A 73 -8.25 -0.90 -6.65
N PRO A 74 -8.41 0.02 -7.62
CA PRO A 74 -9.17 -0.28 -8.84
C PRO A 74 -8.44 -1.20 -9.82
N ASP A 75 -7.12 -1.11 -9.88
CA ASP A 75 -6.25 -1.89 -10.76
C ASP A 75 -5.00 -2.34 -10.00
N LEU A 76 -4.98 -3.61 -9.59
CA LEU A 76 -3.84 -4.21 -8.89
C LEU A 76 -2.61 -4.36 -9.80
N GLY A 77 -2.81 -4.52 -11.11
CA GLY A 77 -1.70 -4.61 -12.07
C GLY A 77 -0.94 -3.29 -12.17
N ASP A 78 -1.66 -2.19 -12.33
CA ASP A 78 -1.05 -0.86 -12.35
C ASP A 78 -0.43 -0.50 -11.00
N ALA A 79 -1.09 -0.83 -9.88
CA ALA A 79 -0.52 -0.65 -8.53
C ALA A 79 0.81 -1.41 -8.34
N LEU A 80 0.88 -2.68 -8.78
CA LEU A 80 2.10 -3.48 -8.68
C LEU A 80 3.21 -2.98 -9.61
N ASN A 81 2.87 -2.60 -10.86
CA ASN A 81 3.82 -2.00 -11.78
C ASN A 81 4.38 -0.68 -11.23
N ASN A 82 3.54 0.12 -10.59
CA ASN A 82 3.95 1.35 -9.92
C ASN A 82 4.92 1.05 -8.76
N LEU A 83 4.59 0.10 -7.87
CA LEU A 83 5.49 -0.32 -6.79
C LEU A 83 6.81 -0.94 -7.28
N GLN A 84 6.83 -1.59 -8.45
CA GLN A 84 8.09 -2.09 -9.03
C GLN A 84 9.05 -0.97 -9.41
N SER A 85 8.53 0.23 -9.71
CA SER A 85 9.33 1.39 -10.12
C SER A 85 10.00 2.16 -8.98
N VAL A 86 9.69 1.81 -7.72
CA VAL A 86 10.30 2.40 -6.53
C VAL A 86 11.83 2.30 -6.57
N ASN A 87 12.51 3.44 -6.39
CA ASN A 87 13.96 3.49 -6.23
C ASN A 87 14.36 2.99 -4.82
N LYS A 88 14.59 1.69 -4.69
CA LYS A 88 14.88 1.03 -3.40
C LYS A 88 16.14 1.55 -2.69
N THR A 89 17.06 2.23 -3.39
CA THR A 89 18.26 2.81 -2.75
C THR A 89 17.95 4.06 -1.93
N GLU A 90 16.77 4.64 -2.10
CA GLU A 90 16.30 5.82 -1.34
C GLU A 90 15.56 5.42 -0.06
N LEU A 91 15.27 4.13 0.13
CA LEU A 91 14.55 3.63 1.29
C LEU A 91 15.54 3.16 2.37
N ASP A 92 15.26 3.47 3.63
CA ASP A 92 15.92 2.80 4.75
C ASP A 92 15.45 1.34 4.88
N GLN A 93 16.09 0.60 5.78
CA GLN A 93 15.86 -0.84 5.92
C GLN A 93 14.45 -1.18 6.43
N GLU A 94 13.87 -0.33 7.27
CA GLU A 94 12.52 -0.52 7.82
C GLU A 94 11.47 -0.25 6.74
N THR A 95 11.60 0.88 6.05
CA THR A 95 10.77 1.27 4.91
C THR A 95 10.83 0.24 3.79
N LEU A 96 12.01 -0.32 3.49
CA LEU A 96 12.17 -1.39 2.51
C LEU A 96 11.38 -2.67 2.90
N THR A 97 11.30 -2.97 4.20
CA THR A 97 10.55 -4.11 4.72
C THR A 97 9.03 -3.90 4.60
N VAL A 98 8.57 -2.66 4.88
CA VAL A 98 7.17 -2.25 4.67
C VAL A 98 6.82 -2.34 3.20
N TYR A 99 7.64 -1.77 2.32
CA TYR A 99 7.50 -1.85 0.86
C TYR A 99 7.34 -3.31 0.38
N GLN A 100 8.26 -4.19 0.80
CA GLN A 100 8.21 -5.61 0.42
C GLN A 100 6.91 -6.25 0.89
N SER A 101 6.46 -5.93 2.11
CA SER A 101 5.24 -6.49 2.67
C SER A 101 3.97 -5.99 1.97
N ILE A 102 3.92 -4.72 1.55
CA ILE A 102 2.82 -4.18 0.72
C ILE A 102 2.82 -4.86 -0.65
N PHE A 103 3.99 -4.94 -1.30
CA PHE A 103 4.13 -5.57 -2.61
C PHE A 103 3.69 -7.04 -2.58
N GLU A 104 4.13 -7.81 -1.58
CA GLU A 104 3.73 -9.20 -1.38
C GLU A 104 2.21 -9.34 -1.19
N LEU A 105 1.60 -8.46 -0.40
CA LEU A 105 0.15 -8.49 -0.16
C LEU A 105 -0.62 -8.29 -1.46
N LEU A 106 -0.31 -7.22 -2.21
CA LEU A 106 -0.97 -6.94 -3.49
C LEU A 106 -0.74 -8.06 -4.51
N HIS A 107 0.48 -8.60 -4.59
CA HIS A 107 0.83 -9.66 -5.54
C HIS A 107 0.10 -10.97 -5.21
N GLN A 108 -0.03 -11.33 -3.93
CA GLN A 108 -0.82 -12.50 -3.52
C GLN A 108 -2.27 -12.40 -3.96
N VAL A 109 -2.87 -11.22 -3.80
CA VAL A 109 -4.28 -11.00 -4.16
C VAL A 109 -4.47 -10.97 -5.68
N GLN A 110 -3.53 -10.39 -6.43
CA GLN A 110 -3.55 -10.43 -7.89
C GLN A 110 -3.57 -11.86 -8.43
N LEU A 111 -2.79 -12.79 -7.84
CA LEU A 111 -2.73 -14.19 -8.28
C LEU A 111 -4.05 -14.96 -8.10
N ILE A 112 -4.93 -14.47 -7.24
CA ILE A 112 -6.24 -15.09 -6.96
C ILE A 112 -7.42 -14.25 -7.49
N ASP A 113 -7.14 -13.21 -8.29
CA ASP A 113 -8.13 -12.27 -8.83
C ASP A 113 -9.05 -11.67 -7.75
N GLY A 114 -8.46 -11.35 -6.59
CA GLY A 114 -9.17 -10.79 -5.46
C GLY A 114 -9.13 -9.25 -5.41
N GLU A 115 -9.69 -8.69 -4.35
CA GLU A 115 -9.73 -7.24 -4.12
C GLU A 115 -8.88 -6.86 -2.91
N VAL A 116 -8.14 -5.76 -3.04
CA VAL A 116 -7.42 -5.13 -1.92
C VAL A 116 -8.09 -3.80 -1.59
N TRP A 117 -8.22 -3.57 -0.29
CA TRP A 117 -8.81 -2.38 0.28
C TRP A 117 -7.75 -1.62 1.08
N VAL A 118 -7.86 -0.29 1.07
CA VAL A 118 -6.99 0.64 1.78
C VAL A 118 -7.83 1.43 2.76
N GLU A 119 -7.44 1.44 4.03
CA GLU A 119 -7.98 2.36 5.03
C GLU A 119 -6.90 3.38 5.42
N TYR A 120 -7.30 4.61 5.67
CA TYR A 120 -6.44 5.69 6.14
C TYR A 120 -7.08 6.39 7.35
N TYR A 121 -6.32 6.55 8.45
CA TYR A 121 -6.78 7.10 9.73
C TYR A 121 -5.81 8.14 10.29
#